data_AF-F6HUU2-F1
#
_entry.id   AF-F6HUU2-F1
#
_cell.length_a   1.000
_cell.length_b   1.000
_cell.length_c   1.000
_cell.angle_alpha   90.00
_cell.angle_beta   90.00
_cell.angle_gamma   90.00
#
_symmetry.space_group_name_H-M   'P 1'
#
loop_
_entity.id
_entity.type
_entity.pdbx_description
1 polymer ?
#
loop_
_entity_poly.entity_id
_entity_poly.type
_entity_poly.pdbx_seq_one_letter_code
_entity_poly.pdbx_strand_id
1 'polypeptide(L)'
;MATTVEDVIAKAEMVEIEPKTGVALKPQLLKEEKVNGTEPKPMNGVKADEVGKNEGVPEEKAEARKEAANGGVPKDEGKKEEVAVEIEPKTGVSFPVKVEDGKQLNAVGLRKKAILGLGIKIYGFGIYADQEKLKDLLKSKIGKAPAKPTKDMYQVVIDSDLWMMVRLVIVYSGLTMSMVRKNFDEGLGASIKKLTGGRRNDELSNKVMGEASDDIKLTSGSVIEITRLPGYTLETKVMGEVVSKVESELLCRAYIHMYLGDDAFDKDAREKFGVSLLSLF
;
A
#
# COMPACT_ATOMS: atom_id res chain seq x y z
N MET A 1 -53.55 -33.50 -9.78
CA MET A 1 -53.03 -34.78 -10.33
C MET A 1 -51.66 -35.01 -9.70
N ALA A 2 -51.17 -36.26 -9.65
CA ALA A 2 -49.93 -36.60 -8.96
C ALA A 2 -49.09 -37.63 -9.74
N THR A 3 -47.77 -37.46 -9.70
CA THR A 3 -46.67 -38.37 -10.08
C THR A 3 -45.38 -37.70 -9.56
N THR A 4 -44.67 -38.23 -8.54
CA THR A 4 -43.61 -39.28 -8.59
C THR A 4 -42.43 -38.86 -9.49
N VAL A 5 -41.26 -38.48 -8.94
CA VAL A 5 -40.22 -39.28 -8.22
C VAL A 5 -39.40 -40.15 -9.17
N GLU A 6 -38.07 -39.92 -9.21
CA GLU A 6 -37.04 -40.91 -9.57
C GLU A 6 -35.64 -40.42 -9.12
N ASP A 7 -34.76 -41.36 -8.75
CA ASP A 7 -33.45 -41.12 -8.09
C ASP A 7 -32.25 -41.28 -9.03
N VAL A 8 -31.12 -40.65 -8.68
CA VAL A 8 -29.77 -41.21 -8.94
C VAL A 8 -28.89 -40.98 -7.71
N ILE A 9 -28.27 -42.05 -7.20
CA ILE A 9 -27.47 -42.06 -5.96
C ILE A 9 -26.01 -42.43 -6.24
N ALA A 10 -25.11 -41.73 -5.54
CA ALA A 10 -23.71 -42.06 -5.26
C ALA A 10 -22.72 -42.30 -6.43
N LYS A 11 -21.56 -41.64 -6.31
CA LYS A 11 -20.38 -42.33 -5.76
C LYS A 11 -19.52 -41.37 -4.96
N ALA A 12 -19.10 -41.81 -3.78
CA ALA A 12 -17.97 -41.26 -3.05
C ALA A 12 -16.90 -42.35 -3.02
N GLU A 13 -15.65 -41.96 -3.21
CA GLU A 13 -14.49 -42.84 -3.07
C GLU A 13 -13.53 -42.11 -2.13
N MET A 14 -13.20 -42.76 -1.02
CA MET A 14 -12.22 -42.31 -0.02
C MET A 14 -10.98 -43.22 -0.11
N VAL A 15 -10.05 -43.08 0.84
CA VAL A 15 -8.88 -43.97 1.04
C VAL A 15 -7.76 -43.67 0.00
N GLU A 16 -6.48 -43.49 0.35
CA GLU A 16 -5.76 -43.68 1.63
C GLU A 16 -4.69 -42.58 1.86
N ILE A 17 -4.10 -42.52 3.07
CA ILE A 17 -2.90 -41.72 3.36
C ILE A 17 -1.98 -42.55 4.28
N GLU A 18 -0.76 -42.87 3.84
CA GLU A 18 0.28 -43.57 4.64
C GLU A 18 1.68 -42.95 4.38
N PRO A 19 2.68 -43.14 5.26
CA PRO A 19 3.68 -42.09 5.49
C PRO A 19 5.16 -42.41 5.13
N LYS A 20 5.93 -41.32 4.93
CA LYS A 20 7.38 -41.16 5.19
C LYS A 20 8.35 -42.30 4.76
N THR A 21 9.06 -42.07 3.66
CA THR A 21 10.52 -42.31 3.57
C THR A 21 11.20 -41.10 2.92
N GLY A 22 12.53 -41.03 2.94
CA GLY A 22 13.29 -39.89 2.42
C GLY A 22 14.66 -40.28 1.86
N VAL A 23 15.45 -39.27 1.49
CA VAL A 23 16.72 -39.35 0.74
C VAL A 23 16.52 -39.64 -0.75
N ALA A 24 17.44 -39.14 -1.59
CA ALA A 24 17.23 -38.90 -3.02
C ALA A 24 18.08 -39.81 -3.93
N LEU A 25 17.64 -39.94 -5.19
CA LEU A 25 18.45 -40.42 -6.32
C LEU A 25 18.18 -39.60 -7.58
N LYS A 26 19.23 -39.42 -8.41
CA LYS A 26 19.12 -39.01 -9.82
C LYS A 26 19.24 -40.26 -10.71
N PRO A 27 18.64 -40.24 -11.90
CA PRO A 27 19.45 -40.15 -13.13
C PRO A 27 18.89 -39.03 -14.07
N GLN A 28 19.61 -38.42 -15.04
CA GLN A 28 20.42 -38.96 -16.15
C GLN A 28 19.61 -39.87 -17.10
N LEU A 29 19.71 -39.79 -18.42
CA LEU A 29 20.33 -38.79 -19.32
C LEU A 29 19.74 -39.02 -20.73
N LEU A 30 19.44 -37.97 -21.50
CA LEU A 30 19.34 -38.07 -22.96
C LEU A 30 20.12 -36.91 -23.61
N LYS A 31 20.70 -37.19 -24.77
CA LYS A 31 21.53 -36.27 -25.56
C LYS A 31 20.94 -36.13 -26.96
N GLU A 32 21.08 -34.94 -27.53
CA GLU A 32 21.57 -34.64 -28.90
C GLU A 32 21.83 -33.11 -28.87
N GLU A 33 23.05 -32.61 -29.11
CA GLU A 33 23.74 -32.45 -30.41
C GLU A 33 22.98 -31.50 -31.36
N LYS A 34 23.56 -30.44 -31.95
CA LYS A 34 24.92 -29.82 -31.84
C LYS A 34 24.92 -28.46 -32.59
N VAL A 35 26.07 -27.77 -32.66
CA VAL A 35 26.37 -26.61 -33.58
C VAL A 35 25.69 -25.27 -33.17
N ASN A 36 26.35 -24.09 -33.13
CA ASN A 36 27.71 -23.67 -33.48
C ASN A 36 28.33 -22.64 -32.48
N GLY A 37 29.58 -22.21 -32.71
CA GLY A 37 30.33 -21.21 -31.90
C GLY A 37 29.76 -19.78 -31.88
N THR A 38 30.36 -18.82 -31.15
CA THR A 38 31.82 -18.55 -31.09
C THR A 38 32.26 -17.83 -29.80
N GLU A 39 33.47 -18.11 -29.28
CA GLU A 39 34.11 -17.36 -28.19
C GLU A 39 34.86 -16.11 -28.68
N PRO A 40 34.88 -14.99 -27.91
CA PRO A 40 35.97 -14.02 -27.95
C PRO A 40 36.97 -14.27 -26.80
N LYS A 41 38.24 -14.50 -27.14
CA LYS A 41 39.35 -14.49 -26.15
C LYS A 41 39.89 -13.08 -25.92
N PRO A 42 40.43 -12.77 -24.73
CA PRO A 42 41.04 -11.47 -24.45
C PRO A 42 42.41 -11.33 -25.12
N MET A 43 42.87 -10.08 -25.31
CA MET A 43 44.19 -9.76 -25.85
C MET A 43 44.87 -8.66 -25.00
N ASN A 44 46.19 -8.78 -24.82
CA ASN A 44 46.95 -7.97 -23.87
C ASN A 44 47.52 -6.66 -24.46
N GLY A 45 47.36 -5.56 -23.73
CA GLY A 45 48.49 -4.96 -22.99
C GLY A 45 49.25 -3.74 -23.55
N VAL A 46 49.75 -2.92 -22.59
CA VAL A 46 50.91 -1.99 -22.69
C VAL A 46 50.65 -0.72 -23.54
N LYS A 47 51.00 0.53 -23.17
CA LYS A 47 51.88 1.20 -22.16
C LYS A 47 51.09 2.44 -21.62
N ALA A 48 51.30 3.04 -20.43
CA ALA A 48 52.44 3.84 -19.95
C ALA A 48 52.86 5.00 -20.88
N ASP A 49 53.28 6.18 -20.42
CA ASP A 49 53.52 6.67 -19.04
C ASP A 49 52.50 7.82 -18.73
N GLU A 50 52.66 8.92 -17.96
CA GLU A 50 53.76 9.51 -17.17
C GLU A 50 53.22 10.31 -15.93
N VAL A 51 53.53 11.60 -15.73
CA VAL A 51 53.36 12.35 -14.44
C VAL A 51 52.82 13.78 -14.63
N GLY A 52 52.03 14.27 -13.66
CA GLY A 52 51.63 15.69 -13.58
C GLY A 52 51.16 16.12 -12.18
N LYS A 53 52.05 16.71 -11.36
CA LYS A 53 51.68 17.42 -10.13
C LYS A 53 51.29 18.87 -10.43
N ASN A 54 50.37 19.45 -9.66
CA ASN A 54 50.72 20.66 -8.92
C ASN A 54 49.83 20.92 -7.70
N GLU A 55 50.36 21.67 -6.74
CA GLU A 55 49.70 22.13 -5.52
C GLU A 55 49.25 23.59 -5.70
N GLY A 56 48.33 24.10 -4.86
CA GLY A 56 47.91 25.51 -4.98
C GLY A 56 46.68 25.93 -4.17
N VAL A 57 46.84 26.07 -2.86
CA VAL A 57 45.95 26.90 -2.01
C VAL A 57 46.78 28.04 -1.44
N PRO A 58 46.27 29.28 -1.48
CA PRO A 58 46.29 30.09 -0.26
C PRO A 58 44.91 30.67 0.08
N GLU A 59 44.62 30.75 1.37
CA GLU A 59 43.65 31.72 1.91
C GLU A 59 44.28 33.12 1.97
N GLU A 60 43.46 34.16 2.20
CA GLU A 60 43.48 34.93 3.47
C GLU A 60 43.15 36.45 3.32
N LYS A 61 42.04 36.88 3.96
CA LYS A 61 41.72 38.26 4.45
C LYS A 61 41.66 39.43 3.43
N ALA A 62 41.07 40.61 3.73
CA ALA A 62 39.98 41.00 4.65
C ALA A 62 39.50 42.45 4.33
N GLU A 63 38.62 42.98 5.19
CA GLU A 63 38.28 44.41 5.42
C GLU A 63 37.03 45.01 4.76
N ALA A 64 35.91 44.86 5.49
CA ALA A 64 35.04 45.92 5.97
C ALA A 64 34.76 47.18 5.10
N ARG A 65 33.48 47.38 4.78
CA ARG A 65 32.82 48.67 5.05
C ARG A 65 31.59 48.45 5.93
N LYS A 66 31.40 49.35 6.90
CA LYS A 66 30.15 49.51 7.65
C LYS A 66 29.33 50.60 6.97
N GLU A 67 28.04 50.37 6.79
CA GLU A 67 27.07 51.46 6.72
C GLU A 67 25.74 50.98 7.31
N ALA A 68 25.00 51.88 7.95
CA ALA A 68 23.87 51.51 8.79
C ALA A 68 22.54 51.84 8.13
N ALA A 69 21.65 50.85 8.05
CA ALA A 69 20.24 51.04 7.71
C ALA A 69 19.38 50.44 8.83
N ASN A 70 18.53 51.26 9.44
CA ASN A 70 17.63 50.83 10.50
C ASN A 70 16.42 50.09 9.87
N GLY A 71 16.16 48.86 10.30
CA GLY A 71 15.18 47.99 9.66
C GLY A 71 14.80 46.81 10.54
N GLY A 72 14.06 47.08 11.61
CA GLY A 72 13.55 46.07 12.54
C GLY A 72 12.45 45.21 11.92
N VAL A 73 12.85 44.22 11.11
CA VAL A 73 11.97 43.12 10.68
C VAL A 73 11.66 42.27 11.91
N PRO A 74 10.38 42.07 12.29
CA PRO A 74 10.04 41.12 13.33
C PRO A 74 10.51 39.73 12.92
N LYS A 75 11.27 39.05 13.80
CA LYS A 75 11.34 37.60 13.73
C LYS A 75 9.94 37.07 14.06
N ASP A 76 9.21 36.69 13.03
CA ASP A 76 8.12 35.75 13.21
C ASP A 76 8.74 34.40 13.59
N GLU A 77 8.91 34.19 14.90
CA GLU A 77 9.20 32.87 15.46
C GLU A 77 7.93 32.04 15.36
N GLY A 78 7.58 31.72 14.11
CA GLY A 78 6.35 31.04 13.73
C GLY A 78 6.20 29.78 14.57
N LYS A 79 5.18 29.78 15.43
CA LYS A 79 4.84 28.61 16.23
C LYS A 79 4.68 27.44 15.27
N LYS A 80 5.53 26.42 15.40
CA LYS A 80 5.18 25.09 14.93
C LYS A 80 3.91 24.71 15.69
N GLU A 81 2.77 24.77 15.03
CA GLU A 81 1.56 24.14 15.54
C GLU A 81 1.89 22.66 15.74
N GLU A 82 1.73 22.19 16.97
CA GLU A 82 1.99 20.80 17.32
C GLU A 82 0.86 19.96 16.72
N VAL A 83 1.08 19.50 15.49
CA VAL A 83 0.12 18.70 14.74
C VAL A 83 -0.16 17.42 15.53
N ALA A 84 -1.35 17.35 16.13
CA ALA A 84 -1.76 16.20 16.94
C ALA A 84 -1.70 14.91 16.10
N VAL A 85 -1.16 13.83 16.69
CA VAL A 85 -0.96 12.54 16.03
C VAL A 85 -1.57 11.38 16.82
N GLU A 86 -2.08 10.36 16.13
CA GLU A 86 -2.23 9.00 16.67
C GLU A 86 -0.99 8.18 16.26
N ILE A 87 -0.50 7.32 17.15
CA ILE A 87 0.66 6.44 16.89
C ILE A 87 0.16 5.00 16.74
N GLU A 88 0.59 4.29 15.69
CA GLU A 88 0.32 2.86 15.55
C GLU A 88 1.19 2.07 16.54
N PRO A 89 0.64 1.46 17.60
CA PRO A 89 1.42 0.98 18.74
C PRO A 89 2.33 -0.22 18.42
N LYS A 90 2.06 -0.95 17.34
CA LYS A 90 2.84 -2.13 16.94
C LYS A 90 4.08 -1.73 16.09
N THR A 91 4.20 -0.48 15.62
CA THR A 91 5.32 0.01 14.79
C THR A 91 5.94 1.33 15.26
N GLY A 92 5.20 2.17 15.97
CA GLY A 92 5.66 3.50 16.40
C GLY A 92 5.58 4.58 15.32
N VAL A 93 4.94 4.33 14.18
CA VAL A 93 4.74 5.36 13.15
C VAL A 93 3.55 6.26 13.51
N SER A 94 3.68 7.56 13.24
CA SER A 94 2.71 8.60 13.61
C SER A 94 1.83 9.00 12.42
N PHE A 95 0.55 9.21 12.68
CA PHE A 95 -0.45 9.71 11.72
C PHE A 95 -1.09 10.99 12.26
N PRO A 96 -1.07 12.12 11.53
CA PRO A 96 -1.75 13.33 11.99
C PRO A 96 -3.25 13.08 12.10
N VAL A 97 -3.88 13.62 13.14
CA VAL A 97 -5.33 13.47 13.39
C VAL A 97 -6.17 14.18 12.31
N LYS A 98 -5.58 15.15 11.61
CA LYS A 98 -6.20 15.92 10.52
C LYS A 98 -5.15 16.23 9.44
N VAL A 99 -5.53 16.15 8.17
CA VAL A 99 -4.72 16.58 7.02
C VAL A 99 -5.24 17.89 6.41
N GLU A 100 -4.46 18.48 5.52
CA GLU A 100 -4.65 19.84 4.96
C GLU A 100 -6.05 20.07 4.38
N ASP A 101 -6.60 19.12 3.61
CA ASP A 101 -7.95 19.14 3.02
C ASP A 101 -9.12 19.02 4.03
N GLY A 102 -8.85 19.27 5.31
CA GLY A 102 -9.81 19.22 6.42
C GLY A 102 -10.14 17.80 6.91
N LYS A 103 -9.72 16.77 6.16
CA LYS A 103 -10.06 15.36 6.38
C LYS A 103 -9.43 14.83 7.67
N GLN A 104 -10.14 13.97 8.38
CA GLN A 104 -9.77 13.51 9.72
C GLN A 104 -9.42 12.03 9.71
N LEU A 105 -8.54 11.63 10.63
CA LEU A 105 -8.15 10.24 10.87
C LEU A 105 -9.29 9.49 11.57
N ASN A 106 -9.72 8.36 10.98
CA ASN A 106 -10.76 7.49 11.53
C ASN A 106 -10.19 6.25 12.23
N ALA A 107 -9.03 5.75 11.80
CA ALA A 107 -8.31 4.64 12.45
C ALA A 107 -6.86 4.50 11.96
N VAL A 108 -5.98 4.01 12.81
CA VAL A 108 -4.65 3.48 12.45
C VAL A 108 -4.59 1.95 12.54
N GLY A 109 -3.76 1.32 11.71
CA GLY A 109 -3.56 -0.13 11.65
C GLY A 109 -2.22 -0.56 11.06
N LEU A 110 -1.94 -1.86 11.06
CA LEU A 110 -0.65 -2.41 10.62
C LEU A 110 -0.81 -3.53 9.57
N ARG A 111 -0.26 -3.32 8.37
CA ARG A 111 -0.12 -4.40 7.38
C ARG A 111 1.05 -5.31 7.74
N LYS A 112 0.76 -6.58 7.99
CA LYS A 112 1.73 -7.67 8.11
C LYS A 112 1.62 -8.64 6.93
N LYS A 113 2.73 -9.33 6.59
CA LYS A 113 2.70 -10.60 5.83
C LYS A 113 3.62 -11.62 6.50
N ALA A 114 3.28 -12.89 6.37
CA ALA A 114 4.18 -13.98 6.74
C ALA A 114 5.16 -14.26 5.59
N ILE A 115 6.46 -14.32 5.87
CA ILE A 115 7.50 -14.74 4.93
C ILE A 115 8.33 -15.81 5.63
N LEU A 116 8.42 -17.00 5.03
CA LEU A 116 9.07 -18.19 5.63
C LEU A 116 8.58 -18.51 7.06
N GLY A 117 7.31 -18.23 7.35
CA GLY A 117 6.69 -18.41 8.67
C GLY A 117 6.87 -17.23 9.66
N LEU A 118 7.78 -16.29 9.38
CA LEU A 118 8.00 -15.11 10.22
C LEU A 118 7.06 -13.97 9.81
N GLY A 119 6.42 -13.32 10.78
CA GLY A 119 5.51 -12.19 10.55
C GLY A 119 6.25 -10.86 10.42
N ILE A 120 6.36 -10.33 9.19
CA ILE A 120 7.03 -9.06 8.90
C ILE A 120 6.02 -7.90 8.90
N LYS A 121 6.38 -6.80 9.56
CA LYS A 121 5.66 -5.52 9.59
C LYS A 121 5.98 -4.76 8.30
N ILE A 122 5.03 -4.59 7.38
CA ILE A 122 5.29 -4.02 6.04
C ILE A 122 5.18 -2.48 6.08
N TYR A 123 4.02 -1.99 6.53
CA TYR A 123 3.72 -0.58 6.73
C TYR A 123 2.68 -0.40 7.83
N GLY A 124 2.78 0.68 8.60
CA GLY A 124 1.61 1.22 9.31
C GLY A 124 0.71 1.96 8.33
N PHE A 125 -0.59 2.05 8.60
CA PHE A 125 -1.52 2.84 7.79
C PHE A 125 -2.50 3.63 8.66
N GLY A 126 -2.96 4.78 8.14
CA GLY A 126 -4.03 5.60 8.69
C GLY A 126 -5.12 5.82 7.64
N ILE A 127 -6.38 5.64 8.02
CA ILE A 127 -7.56 5.83 7.15
C ILE A 127 -8.17 7.20 7.43
N TYR A 128 -8.30 8.03 6.40
CA TYR A 128 -8.82 9.39 6.46
C TYR A 128 -10.09 9.55 5.64
N ALA A 129 -11.05 10.31 6.16
CA ALA A 129 -12.29 10.63 5.47
C ALA A 129 -12.83 12.01 5.84
N ASP A 130 -13.92 12.39 5.17
CA ASP A 130 -14.71 13.55 5.51
C ASP A 130 -15.82 13.18 6.50
N GLN A 131 -15.70 13.63 7.76
CA GLN A 131 -16.63 13.22 8.83
C GLN A 131 -18.06 13.72 8.59
N GLU A 132 -18.24 14.88 7.95
CA GLU A 132 -19.58 15.39 7.63
C GLU A 132 -20.22 14.54 6.54
N LYS A 133 -19.47 14.17 5.49
CA LYS A 133 -20.02 13.30 4.44
C LYS A 133 -20.21 11.86 4.87
N LEU A 134 -19.38 11.32 5.77
CA LEU A 134 -19.66 10.05 6.44
C LEU A 134 -20.93 10.13 7.29
N LYS A 135 -21.14 11.22 8.02
CA LYS A 135 -22.35 11.46 8.83
C LYS A 135 -23.61 11.53 7.98
N ASP A 136 -23.58 12.29 6.88
CA ASP A 136 -24.66 12.38 5.89
C ASP A 136 -25.00 10.99 5.30
N LEU A 137 -23.97 10.23 4.89
CA LEU A 137 -24.10 8.88 4.35
C LEU A 137 -24.71 7.89 5.34
N LEU A 138 -24.22 7.85 6.58
CA LEU A 138 -24.74 6.96 7.62
C LEU A 138 -26.19 7.28 7.96
N LYS A 139 -26.56 8.56 8.08
CA LYS A 139 -27.96 8.97 8.31
C LYS A 139 -28.86 8.66 7.13
N SER A 140 -28.36 8.76 5.90
CA SER A 140 -29.10 8.43 4.68
C SER A 140 -29.32 6.92 4.50
N LYS A 141 -28.34 6.08 4.86
CA LYS A 141 -28.33 4.65 4.50
C LYS A 141 -28.56 3.68 5.67
N ILE A 142 -28.18 4.06 6.89
CA ILE A 142 -28.34 3.26 8.12
C ILE A 142 -29.42 3.88 9.05
N GLY A 143 -29.55 5.21 9.03
CA GLY A 143 -30.58 5.94 9.76
C GLY A 143 -30.27 6.10 11.25
N LYS A 144 -30.54 5.07 12.05
CA LYS A 144 -30.31 5.09 13.52
C LYS A 144 -29.02 4.37 13.88
N ALA A 145 -28.35 4.85 14.93
CA ALA A 145 -27.15 4.22 15.47
C ALA A 145 -27.43 2.77 15.93
N PRO A 146 -26.70 1.76 15.42
CA PRO A 146 -26.72 0.42 16.00
C PRO A 146 -25.84 0.36 17.26
N ALA A 147 -26.08 -0.63 18.12
CA ALA A 147 -25.36 -0.75 19.39
C ALA A 147 -23.87 -1.18 19.27
N LYS A 148 -23.42 -1.54 18.07
CA LYS A 148 -22.04 -1.91 17.71
C LYS A 148 -21.85 -1.77 16.19
N PRO A 149 -20.61 -1.73 15.66
CA PRO A 149 -20.40 -1.66 14.22
C PRO A 149 -21.04 -2.84 13.49
N THR A 150 -21.79 -2.57 12.42
CA THR A 150 -22.45 -3.60 11.59
C THR A 150 -21.73 -3.79 10.26
N LYS A 151 -21.93 -4.94 9.60
CA LYS A 151 -21.41 -5.15 8.24
C LYS A 151 -21.92 -4.07 7.28
N ASP A 152 -23.18 -3.66 7.41
CA ASP A 152 -23.82 -2.68 6.55
C ASP A 152 -23.16 -1.29 6.67
N MET A 153 -22.74 -0.89 7.87
CA MET A 153 -21.97 0.36 8.07
C MET A 153 -20.64 0.37 7.30
N TYR A 154 -19.91 -0.75 7.31
CA TYR A 154 -18.69 -0.87 6.50
C TYR A 154 -19.03 -0.90 5.00
N GLN A 155 -20.09 -1.63 4.61
CA GLN A 155 -20.49 -1.81 3.22
C GLN A 155 -20.92 -0.49 2.56
N VAL A 156 -21.70 0.36 3.24
CA VAL A 156 -22.10 1.66 2.66
C VAL A 156 -20.92 2.61 2.47
N VAL A 157 -19.88 2.52 3.29
CA VAL A 157 -18.64 3.30 3.13
C VAL A 157 -17.80 2.77 1.97
N ILE A 158 -17.65 1.44 1.85
CA ILE A 158 -16.99 0.78 0.72
C ILE A 158 -17.68 1.17 -0.60
N ASP A 159 -19.00 1.10 -0.65
CA ASP A 159 -19.83 1.31 -1.85
C ASP A 159 -20.19 2.78 -2.15
N SER A 160 -19.60 3.74 -1.42
CA SER A 160 -19.83 5.18 -1.63
C SER A 160 -18.77 5.82 -2.54
N ASP A 161 -19.14 6.93 -3.18
CA ASP A 161 -18.22 7.82 -3.91
C ASP A 161 -17.63 8.93 -3.00
N LEU A 162 -17.53 8.67 -1.68
CA LEU A 162 -16.98 9.65 -0.75
C LEU A 162 -15.46 9.70 -0.85
N TRP A 163 -14.89 10.91 -0.79
CA TRP A 163 -13.45 11.10 -0.63
C TRP A 163 -12.94 10.27 0.55
N MET A 164 -11.97 9.40 0.31
CA MET A 164 -11.28 8.64 1.34
C MET A 164 -9.83 8.40 0.93
N MET A 165 -8.90 8.62 1.85
CA MET A 165 -7.47 8.38 1.65
C MET A 165 -6.97 7.37 2.67
N VAL A 166 -6.10 6.46 2.24
CA VAL A 166 -5.30 5.65 3.16
C VAL A 166 -3.84 6.08 2.98
N ARG A 167 -3.25 6.64 4.04
CA ARG A 167 -1.81 6.95 4.12
C ARG A 167 -1.08 5.74 4.65
N LEU A 168 -0.13 5.22 3.90
CA LEU A 168 0.79 4.15 4.27
C LEU A 168 2.14 4.76 4.64
N VAL A 169 2.73 4.32 5.75
CA VAL A 169 4.10 4.66 6.15
C VAL A 169 4.93 3.38 6.17
N ILE A 170 5.89 3.28 5.25
CA ILE A 170 6.71 2.07 5.08
C ILE A 170 7.56 1.81 6.33
N VAL A 171 7.56 0.55 6.78
CA VAL A 171 8.33 0.08 7.95
C VAL A 171 9.37 -0.97 7.53
N TYR A 172 9.04 -1.81 6.54
CA TYR A 172 10.02 -2.74 5.97
C TYR A 172 10.85 -2.03 4.88
N SER A 173 12.10 -1.67 5.22
CA SER A 173 13.05 -1.01 4.31
C SER A 173 13.55 -1.89 3.15
N GLY A 174 13.17 -3.18 3.10
CA GLY A 174 13.50 -4.11 2.03
C GLY A 174 12.45 -4.19 0.91
N LEU A 175 11.55 -3.21 0.78
CA LEU A 175 10.55 -3.17 -0.29
C LEU A 175 11.14 -2.59 -1.58
N THR A 176 10.89 -3.26 -2.70
CA THR A 176 11.01 -2.66 -4.04
C THR A 176 9.62 -2.30 -4.57
N MET A 177 9.55 -1.39 -5.53
CA MET A 177 8.28 -1.04 -6.20
C MET A 177 7.62 -2.25 -6.86
N SER A 178 8.39 -3.15 -7.48
CA SER A 178 7.89 -4.43 -8.00
C SER A 178 7.24 -5.30 -6.92
N MET A 179 7.80 -5.36 -5.71
CA MET A 179 7.12 -6.02 -4.58
C MET A 179 5.84 -5.29 -4.17
N VAL A 180 5.84 -3.95 -4.16
CA VAL A 180 4.66 -3.16 -3.78
C VAL A 180 3.52 -3.32 -4.77
N ARG A 181 3.78 -3.24 -6.08
CA ARG A 181 2.80 -3.53 -7.15
C ARG A 181 2.16 -4.90 -6.92
N LYS A 182 2.97 -5.97 -6.90
CA LYS A 182 2.47 -7.33 -6.67
C LYS A 182 1.63 -7.48 -5.40
N ASN A 183 1.95 -6.77 -4.32
CA ASN A 183 1.18 -6.80 -3.08
C ASN A 183 -0.17 -6.07 -3.17
N PHE A 184 -0.26 -5.01 -3.98
CA PHE A 184 -1.53 -4.39 -4.33
C PHE A 184 -2.31 -5.29 -5.30
N ASP A 185 -1.68 -5.83 -6.35
CA ASP A 185 -2.31 -6.73 -7.32
C ASP A 185 -2.98 -7.93 -6.63
N GLU A 186 -2.25 -8.60 -5.71
CA GLU A 186 -2.76 -9.69 -4.86
C GLU A 186 -3.98 -9.27 -4.01
N GLY A 187 -3.92 -8.10 -3.35
CA GLY A 187 -4.97 -7.64 -2.44
C GLY A 187 -6.22 -7.08 -3.14
N LEU A 188 -6.01 -6.39 -4.25
CA LEU A 188 -7.05 -5.86 -5.13
C LEU A 188 -7.74 -7.00 -5.87
N GLY A 189 -6.99 -7.94 -6.45
CA GLY A 189 -7.57 -9.12 -7.11
C GLY A 189 -8.43 -9.96 -6.17
N ALA A 190 -8.02 -10.12 -4.90
CA ALA A 190 -8.83 -10.77 -3.88
C ALA A 190 -10.13 -9.98 -3.54
N SER A 191 -10.05 -8.66 -3.43
CA SER A 191 -11.21 -7.80 -3.11
C SER A 191 -12.18 -7.66 -4.30
N ILE A 192 -11.67 -7.49 -5.53
CA ILE A 192 -12.44 -7.58 -6.77
C ILE A 192 -13.18 -8.91 -6.84
N LYS A 193 -12.50 -10.03 -6.55
CA LYS A 193 -13.12 -11.37 -6.55
C LYS A 193 -14.26 -11.50 -5.54
N LYS A 194 -14.14 -10.86 -4.37
CA LYS A 194 -15.22 -10.82 -3.36
C LYS A 194 -16.40 -9.97 -3.85
N LEU A 195 -16.15 -8.76 -4.35
CA LEU A 195 -17.20 -7.82 -4.79
C LEU A 195 -17.93 -8.26 -6.07
N THR A 196 -17.28 -9.01 -6.96
CA THR A 196 -17.84 -9.46 -8.25
C THR A 196 -18.38 -10.90 -8.24
N GLY A 197 -18.58 -11.49 -7.06
CA GLY A 197 -19.18 -12.84 -6.94
C GLY A 197 -18.30 -13.96 -7.48
N GLY A 198 -16.98 -13.85 -7.35
CA GLY A 198 -16.02 -14.88 -7.72
C GLY A 198 -15.27 -14.67 -9.05
N ARG A 199 -15.67 -13.67 -9.86
CA ARG A 199 -14.97 -13.30 -11.11
C ARG A 199 -13.61 -12.67 -10.80
N ARG A 200 -12.69 -12.72 -11.76
CA ARG A 200 -11.42 -11.97 -11.71
C ARG A 200 -11.47 -10.77 -12.64
N ASN A 201 -10.63 -9.78 -12.38
CA ASN A 201 -10.33 -8.71 -13.32
C ASN A 201 -8.87 -8.28 -13.10
N ASP A 202 -7.96 -9.16 -13.54
CA ASP A 202 -6.52 -9.05 -13.29
C ASP A 202 -5.91 -7.86 -14.11
N GLU A 203 -6.60 -7.39 -15.16
CA GLU A 203 -6.25 -6.13 -15.85
C GLU A 203 -6.52 -4.88 -15.00
N LEU A 204 -7.53 -4.92 -14.13
CA LEU A 204 -7.95 -3.77 -13.33
C LEU A 204 -7.13 -3.64 -12.04
N SER A 205 -6.77 -4.77 -11.40
CA SER A 205 -5.91 -4.75 -10.20
C SER A 205 -4.57 -4.05 -10.47
N ASN A 206 -3.98 -4.33 -11.63
CA ASN A 206 -2.61 -3.93 -11.96
C ASN A 206 -2.45 -2.43 -12.26
N LYS A 207 -3.55 -1.67 -12.33
CA LYS A 207 -3.52 -0.24 -12.74
C LYS A 207 -3.12 0.71 -11.60
N VAL A 208 -3.47 0.42 -10.34
CA VAL A 208 -3.31 1.34 -9.18
C VAL A 208 -1.88 1.86 -8.97
N MET A 209 -0.91 1.08 -9.41
CA MET A 209 0.52 1.36 -9.30
C MET A 209 1.24 1.17 -10.66
N GLY A 210 0.50 0.99 -11.76
CA GLY A 210 1.05 0.49 -13.03
C GLY A 210 2.01 1.47 -13.72
N GLU A 211 1.82 2.77 -13.47
CA GLU A 211 2.63 3.87 -14.02
C GLU A 211 3.80 4.27 -13.10
N ALA A 212 3.88 3.70 -11.90
CA ALA A 212 4.88 4.07 -10.90
C ALA A 212 6.23 3.35 -11.15
N SER A 213 7.28 4.16 -11.42
CA SER A 213 8.63 3.69 -11.79
C SER A 213 9.27 2.77 -10.74
N ASP A 214 10.04 1.78 -11.21
CA ASP A 214 10.81 0.84 -10.40
C ASP A 214 11.99 1.49 -9.65
N ASP A 215 12.47 2.64 -10.12
CA ASP A 215 13.60 3.37 -9.53
C ASP A 215 13.23 4.09 -8.21
N ILE A 216 11.94 4.15 -7.86
CA ILE A 216 11.46 4.80 -6.63
C ILE A 216 11.87 3.98 -5.42
N LYS A 217 12.83 4.49 -4.65
CA LYS A 217 13.39 3.83 -3.46
C LYS A 217 12.48 4.04 -2.25
N LEU A 218 11.80 2.97 -1.84
CA LEU A 218 10.96 2.95 -0.63
C LEU A 218 11.80 2.56 0.59
N THR A 219 12.15 3.55 1.41
CA THR A 219 12.87 3.36 2.67
C THR A 219 11.90 3.33 3.85
N SER A 220 12.39 3.00 5.05
CA SER A 220 11.58 3.15 6.27
C SER A 220 11.23 4.63 6.46
N GLY A 221 9.94 4.94 6.61
CA GLY A 221 9.41 6.30 6.65
C GLY A 221 8.94 6.86 5.31
N SER A 222 9.19 6.20 4.17
CA SER A 222 8.58 6.58 2.89
C SER A 222 7.04 6.53 3.00
N VAL A 223 6.37 7.54 2.46
CA VAL A 223 4.91 7.66 2.49
C VAL A 223 4.33 7.30 1.12
N ILE A 224 3.27 6.51 1.11
CA ILE A 224 2.40 6.28 -0.05
C ILE A 224 0.99 6.68 0.36
N GLU A 225 0.30 7.49 -0.45
CA GLU A 225 -1.10 7.85 -0.22
C GLU A 225 -1.92 7.34 -1.39
N ILE A 226 -2.98 6.60 -1.11
CA ILE A 226 -3.92 6.15 -2.14
C ILE A 226 -5.31 6.67 -1.76
N THR A 227 -5.87 7.47 -2.66
CA THR A 227 -7.05 8.29 -2.41
C THR A 227 -8.14 7.95 -3.42
N ARG A 228 -9.30 7.49 -2.93
CA ARG A 228 -10.54 7.53 -3.70
C ARG A 228 -11.01 8.99 -3.72
N LEU A 229 -10.87 9.63 -4.87
CA LEU A 229 -11.48 10.93 -5.17
C LEU A 229 -12.93 10.71 -5.65
N PRO A 230 -13.81 11.72 -5.50
CA PRO A 230 -15.15 11.71 -6.11
C PRO A 230 -15.09 11.47 -7.63
N GLY A 231 -16.13 10.87 -8.19
CA GLY A 231 -16.10 10.32 -9.55
C GLY A 231 -15.32 9.00 -9.63
N TYR A 232 -15.25 8.24 -8.52
CA TYR A 232 -14.57 6.95 -8.42
C TYR A 232 -13.16 6.89 -9.05
N THR A 233 -12.38 7.94 -8.84
CA THR A 233 -11.01 8.02 -9.34
C THR A 233 -10.03 7.68 -8.22
N LEU A 234 -9.27 6.60 -8.37
CA LEU A 234 -8.23 6.21 -7.44
C LEU A 234 -6.91 6.89 -7.85
N GLU A 235 -6.45 7.84 -7.04
CA GLU A 235 -5.18 8.55 -7.23
C GLU A 235 -4.13 8.02 -6.24
N THR A 236 -2.95 7.67 -6.75
CA THR A 236 -1.81 7.23 -5.95
C THR A 236 -0.70 8.27 -5.95
N LYS A 237 -0.28 8.69 -4.76
CA LYS A 237 0.92 9.51 -4.53
C LYS A 237 2.00 8.70 -3.83
N VAL A 238 3.26 8.90 -4.22
CA VAL A 238 4.43 8.34 -3.53
C VAL A 238 5.38 9.48 -3.18
N MET A 239 5.64 9.66 -1.88
CA MET A 239 6.45 10.75 -1.32
C MET A 239 6.00 12.16 -1.75
N GLY A 240 4.69 12.32 -2.01
CA GLY A 240 4.05 13.58 -2.43
C GLY A 240 3.68 13.63 -3.91
N GLU A 241 4.50 13.01 -4.77
CA GLU A 241 4.31 13.03 -6.23
C GLU A 241 3.19 12.08 -6.68
N VAL A 242 2.31 12.53 -7.59
CA VAL A 242 1.27 11.69 -8.20
C VAL A 242 1.94 10.73 -9.19
N VAL A 243 1.77 9.42 -8.98
CA VAL A 243 2.39 8.37 -9.81
C VAL A 243 1.39 7.47 -10.54
N SER A 244 0.09 7.58 -10.26
CA SER A 244 -0.98 6.98 -11.08
C SER A 244 -2.34 7.58 -10.76
N LYS A 245 -3.28 7.56 -11.71
CA LYS A 245 -4.66 8.02 -11.54
C LYS A 245 -5.62 7.20 -12.39
N VAL A 246 -6.54 6.46 -11.76
CA VAL A 246 -7.38 5.45 -12.42
C VAL A 246 -8.86 5.63 -12.09
N GLU A 247 -9.66 5.98 -13.08
CA GLU A 247 -11.13 6.02 -12.96
C GLU A 247 -11.71 4.59 -12.99
N SER A 248 -12.26 4.12 -11.87
CA SER A 248 -13.04 2.88 -11.80
C SER A 248 -13.73 2.72 -10.44
N GLU A 249 -15.06 2.62 -10.45
CA GLU A 249 -15.89 2.28 -9.29
C GLU A 249 -15.42 0.98 -8.61
N LEU A 250 -15.29 -0.10 -9.39
CA LEU A 250 -14.91 -1.41 -8.88
C LEU A 250 -13.52 -1.39 -8.23
N LEU A 251 -12.57 -0.63 -8.79
CA LEU A 251 -11.22 -0.53 -8.23
C LEU A 251 -11.20 0.29 -6.93
N CYS A 252 -11.94 1.39 -6.88
CA CYS A 252 -12.13 2.19 -5.67
C CYS A 252 -12.80 1.40 -4.54
N ARG A 253 -13.88 0.68 -4.84
CA ARG A 253 -14.59 -0.20 -3.89
C ARG A 253 -13.66 -1.33 -3.43
N ALA A 254 -12.92 -1.96 -4.34
CA ALA A 254 -11.96 -3.02 -4.01
C ALA A 254 -10.81 -2.53 -3.12
N TYR A 255 -10.31 -1.31 -3.35
CA TYR A 255 -9.26 -0.71 -2.52
C TYR A 255 -9.71 -0.50 -1.08
N ILE A 256 -10.86 0.16 -0.87
CA ILE A 256 -11.40 0.39 0.48
C ILE A 256 -11.80 -0.93 1.17
N HIS A 257 -12.28 -1.92 0.40
CA HIS A 257 -12.56 -3.27 0.90
C HIS A 257 -11.32 -3.98 1.50
N MET A 258 -10.09 -3.68 1.05
CA MET A 258 -8.87 -4.26 1.66
C MET A 258 -8.67 -3.87 3.14
N TYR A 259 -9.27 -2.75 3.57
CA TYR A 259 -9.14 -2.22 4.93
C TYR A 259 -10.44 -2.33 5.75
N LEU A 260 -11.62 -2.29 5.09
CA LEU A 260 -12.93 -2.32 5.76
C LEU A 260 -13.76 -3.59 5.49
N GLY A 261 -13.36 -4.43 4.53
CA GLY A 261 -14.04 -5.69 4.20
C GLY A 261 -13.88 -6.76 5.28
N ASP A 262 -14.54 -7.91 5.10
CA ASP A 262 -14.53 -8.99 6.09
C ASP A 262 -13.13 -9.63 6.28
N ASP A 263 -12.30 -9.59 5.23
CA ASP A 263 -10.91 -10.07 5.21
C ASP A 263 -9.87 -8.93 5.37
N ALA A 264 -10.25 -7.85 6.06
CA ALA A 264 -9.42 -6.65 6.24
C ALA A 264 -8.00 -6.92 6.77
N PHE A 265 -7.05 -6.10 6.29
CA PHE A 265 -5.62 -6.22 6.57
C PHE A 265 -5.21 -6.12 8.04
N ASP A 266 -5.95 -5.35 8.86
CA ASP A 266 -5.86 -5.35 10.33
C ASP A 266 -7.29 -5.25 10.90
N LYS A 267 -7.73 -6.28 11.63
CA LYS A 267 -9.09 -6.35 12.18
C LYS A 267 -9.30 -5.40 13.35
N ASP A 268 -8.24 -5.06 14.09
CA ASP A 268 -8.31 -4.09 15.18
C ASP A 268 -8.57 -2.69 14.60
N ALA A 269 -7.91 -2.37 13.49
CA ALA A 269 -8.07 -1.11 12.78
C ALA A 269 -9.45 -0.97 12.11
N ARG A 270 -9.97 -2.06 11.53
CA ARG A 270 -11.35 -2.11 11.02
C ARG A 270 -12.36 -1.82 12.13
N GLU A 271 -12.23 -2.46 13.30
CA GLU A 271 -13.18 -2.25 14.40
C GLU A 271 -13.06 -0.84 15.01
N LYS A 272 -11.84 -0.29 15.15
CA LYS A 272 -11.63 1.15 15.45
C LYS A 272 -12.37 2.05 14.46
N PHE A 273 -12.25 1.79 13.16
CA PHE A 273 -12.94 2.56 12.12
C PHE A 273 -14.46 2.47 12.31
N GLY A 274 -15.00 1.28 12.57
CA GLY A 274 -16.41 1.07 12.88
C GLY A 274 -16.90 1.84 14.11
N VAL A 275 -16.08 1.91 15.17
CA VAL A 275 -16.37 2.74 16.35
C VAL A 275 -16.34 4.24 16.00
N SER A 276 -15.43 4.68 15.11
CA SER A 276 -15.45 6.06 14.60
C SER A 276 -16.76 6.38 13.86
N LEU A 277 -17.28 5.45 13.06
CA LEU A 277 -18.59 5.62 12.39
C LEU A 277 -19.75 5.71 13.39
N LEU A 278 -19.70 5.00 14.52
CA LEU A 278 -20.74 5.08 15.55
C LEU A 278 -20.84 6.48 16.19
N SER A 279 -19.73 7.21 16.32
CA SER A 279 -19.73 8.58 16.88
C SER A 279 -20.35 9.64 15.97
N LEU A 280 -20.73 9.30 14.73
CA LEU A 280 -21.25 10.27 13.76
C LEU A 280 -22.77 10.42 13.77
N PHE A 281 -23.53 9.48 14.33
CA PHE A 281 -25.00 9.50 14.33
C PHE A 281 -25.59 10.70 15.11
#